data_AF-A4N2P9-F1
#
_entry.id   AF-A4N2P9-F1
#
_cell.length_a   1.000
_cell.length_b   1.000
_cell.length_c   1.000
_cell.angle_alpha   90.00
_cell.angle_beta   90.00
_cell.angle_gamma   90.00
#
_symmetry.space_group_name_H-M   'P 1'
#
loop_
_entity.id
_entity.type
_entity.pdbx_description
1 polymer ?
#
loop_
_entity_poly.entity_id
_entity_poly.type
_entity_poly.pdbx_seq_one_letter_code
_entity_poly.pdbx_strand_id
1 'polypeptide(L)'
;MKNNLLKQSVIAVLVGGALSGSAFAANTQGNNAISTIVKVLVGDKNDPNNPGLINLVDYLATDVEDNTAAIATHTQRLDNLDNRVNNLNKHLKRGLASQAALNGLFQPYNVGKLNLTAAVGGYKSQTAVAVGTGYRYNENIAAKTGVAFTRGGSATYNVGVNFEY
;
A
#
# COMPACT_ATOMS: atom_id res chain seq x y z
N MET A 1 37.23 -95.56 -11.65
CA MET A 1 36.59 -95.02 -12.88
C MET A 1 35.16 -94.60 -12.55
N LYS A 2 34.78 -93.36 -12.96
CA LYS A 2 33.43 -92.75 -12.95
C LYS A 2 32.94 -92.30 -11.56
N ASN A 3 33.29 -91.12 -11.04
CA ASN A 3 32.92 -89.73 -11.40
C ASN A 3 31.41 -89.41 -11.52
N ASN A 4 31.01 -88.43 -10.72
CA ASN A 4 29.84 -87.54 -10.83
C ASN A 4 28.45 -88.10 -10.52
N LEU A 5 28.13 -88.13 -9.22
CA LEU A 5 26.80 -87.82 -8.72
C LEU A 5 26.96 -86.63 -7.77
N LEU A 6 26.04 -85.66 -7.80
CA LEU A 6 25.95 -84.48 -6.91
C LEU A 6 26.55 -83.16 -7.43
N LYS A 7 26.16 -82.71 -8.63
CA LYS A 7 25.98 -81.27 -8.90
C LYS A 7 24.78 -81.04 -9.79
N GLN A 8 23.62 -80.88 -9.17
CA GLN A 8 22.55 -79.92 -9.52
C GLN A 8 21.38 -80.17 -8.56
N SER A 9 21.51 -79.64 -7.33
CA SER A 9 20.37 -79.44 -6.45
C SER A 9 19.52 -78.33 -7.05
N VAL A 10 18.60 -78.69 -7.95
CA VAL A 10 17.50 -77.80 -8.32
C VAL A 10 16.64 -77.71 -7.07
N ILE A 11 16.69 -76.56 -6.39
CA ILE A 11 15.68 -76.21 -5.40
C ILE A 11 14.38 -76.05 -6.19
N ALA A 12 13.62 -77.14 -6.28
CA ALA A 12 12.21 -77.04 -6.62
C ALA A 12 11.54 -76.38 -5.42
N VAL A 13 11.30 -75.06 -5.52
CA VAL A 13 10.32 -74.39 -4.65
C VAL A 13 8.97 -75.01 -5.01
N LEU A 14 8.60 -76.05 -4.25
CA LEU A 14 7.27 -76.63 -4.27
C LEU A 14 6.34 -75.58 -3.64
N VAL A 15 5.73 -74.75 -4.48
CA VAL A 15 4.73 -73.76 -4.06
C VAL A 15 3.50 -74.52 -3.58
N GLY A 16 3.42 -74.74 -2.27
CA GLY A 16 2.20 -75.13 -1.59
C GLY A 16 1.18 -73.99 -1.68
N GLY A 17 0.03 -74.27 -2.29
CA GLY A 17 -1.07 -73.34 -2.47
C GLY A 17 -0.90 -72.46 -3.69
N ALA A 18 -1.78 -72.62 -4.69
CA ALA A 18 -1.99 -71.58 -5.68
C ALA A 18 -2.40 -70.29 -4.95
N LEU A 19 -1.43 -69.43 -4.63
CA LEU A 19 -1.66 -68.00 -4.59
C LEU A 19 -2.05 -67.65 -6.02
N SER A 20 -3.36 -67.79 -6.28
CA SER A 20 -3.99 -67.71 -7.58
C SER A 20 -3.46 -66.49 -8.35
N GLY A 21 -3.15 -66.61 -9.64
CA GLY A 21 -2.64 -65.49 -10.44
C GLY A 21 -3.53 -64.23 -10.38
N SER A 22 -4.81 -64.40 -10.03
CA SER A 22 -5.75 -63.35 -9.65
C SER A 22 -5.35 -62.54 -8.41
N ALA A 23 -4.81 -63.16 -7.36
CA ALA A 23 -4.34 -62.48 -6.15
C ALA A 23 -3.11 -61.61 -6.41
N PHE A 24 -2.16 -62.10 -7.22
CA PHE A 24 -0.99 -61.30 -7.64
C PHE A 24 -1.41 -60.14 -8.55
N ALA A 25 -2.30 -60.37 -9.52
CA ALA A 25 -2.81 -59.31 -10.40
C ALA A 25 -3.57 -58.21 -9.63
N ALA A 26 -4.39 -58.58 -8.64
CA ALA A 26 -5.09 -57.63 -7.77
C ALA A 26 -4.11 -56.80 -6.93
N ASN A 27 -3.07 -57.42 -6.38
CA ASN A 27 -2.02 -56.72 -5.62
C ASN A 27 -1.24 -55.74 -6.52
N THR A 28 -0.90 -56.13 -7.74
CA THR A 28 -0.25 -55.22 -8.71
C THR A 28 -1.15 -54.03 -9.05
N GLN A 29 -2.44 -54.23 -9.28
CA GLN A 29 -3.38 -53.14 -9.51
C GLN A 29 -3.48 -52.19 -8.30
N GLY A 30 -3.55 -52.72 -7.08
CA GLY A 30 -3.54 -51.92 -5.85
C GLY A 30 -2.27 -51.07 -5.71
N ASN A 31 -1.10 -51.65 -5.95
CA ASN A 31 0.17 -50.94 -5.88
C ASN A 31 0.29 -49.85 -6.95
N ASN A 32 -0.23 -50.10 -8.16
CA ASN A 32 -0.28 -49.08 -9.22
C ASN A 32 -1.17 -47.90 -8.83
N ALA A 33 -2.35 -48.17 -8.24
CA ALA A 33 -3.25 -47.13 -7.76
C ALA A 33 -2.60 -46.28 -6.65
N ILE A 34 -1.92 -46.93 -5.69
CA ILE A 34 -1.17 -46.24 -4.63
C ILE A 34 -0.07 -45.35 -5.23
N SER A 35 0.68 -45.86 -6.21
CA SER A 35 1.74 -45.10 -6.89
C SER A 35 1.19 -43.84 -7.59
N THR A 36 0.05 -43.95 -8.27
CA THR A 36 -0.62 -42.79 -8.88
C THR A 36 -1.03 -41.75 -7.84
N ILE A 37 -1.60 -42.18 -6.72
CA ILE A 37 -2.00 -41.27 -5.62
C ILE A 37 -0.77 -40.56 -5.03
N VAL A 38 0.33 -41.28 -4.80
CA VAL A 38 1.58 -40.71 -4.28
C VAL A 38 2.13 -39.64 -5.22
N LYS A 39 2.09 -39.86 -6.53
CA LYS A 39 2.51 -38.85 -7.53
C LYS A 39 1.65 -37.59 -7.52
N VAL A 40 0.36 -37.69 -7.22
CA VAL A 40 -0.52 -36.51 -7.08
C VAL A 40 -0.19 -35.74 -5.79
N LEU A 41 0.08 -36.43 -4.69
CA LEU A 41 0.37 -35.82 -3.40
C LEU A 41 1.75 -35.15 -3.35
N VAL A 42 2.79 -35.88 -3.75
CA VAL A 42 4.20 -35.48 -3.57
C VAL A 42 4.84 -34.95 -4.87
N GLY A 43 4.20 -35.17 -6.02
CA GLY A 43 4.75 -34.78 -7.32
C GLY A 43 5.76 -35.79 -7.87
N ASP A 44 6.34 -35.46 -9.02
CA ASP A 44 7.48 -36.20 -9.57
C ASP A 44 8.78 -35.41 -9.29
N LYS A 45 9.81 -36.10 -8.77
CA LYS A 45 11.04 -35.47 -8.25
C LYS A 45 11.80 -34.64 -9.30
N ASN A 46 11.57 -34.90 -10.59
CA ASN A 46 12.26 -34.23 -11.69
C ASN A 46 11.32 -33.45 -12.63
N ASP A 47 10.05 -33.28 -12.25
CA ASP A 47 9.09 -32.50 -13.05
C ASP A 47 8.68 -31.22 -12.31
N PRO A 48 9.26 -30.05 -12.68
CA PRO A 48 8.88 -28.79 -12.07
C PRO A 48 7.43 -28.39 -12.35
N ASN A 49 6.77 -29.01 -13.33
CA ASN A 49 5.35 -28.79 -13.64
C ASN A 49 4.42 -29.71 -12.84
N ASN A 50 4.97 -30.70 -12.11
CA ASN A 50 4.22 -31.56 -11.21
C ASN A 50 4.85 -31.58 -9.80
N PRO A 51 4.79 -30.46 -9.06
CA PRO A 51 5.33 -30.37 -7.70
C PRO A 51 4.48 -31.15 -6.67
N GLY A 52 3.31 -31.68 -7.05
CA GLY A 52 2.39 -32.34 -6.12
C GLY A 52 1.57 -31.36 -5.29
N LEU A 53 0.44 -31.85 -4.79
CA LEU A 53 -0.51 -31.05 -4.01
C LEU A 53 0.08 -30.51 -2.71
N ILE A 54 0.96 -31.26 -2.04
CA ILE A 54 1.56 -30.84 -0.77
C ILE A 54 2.38 -29.56 -0.95
N ASN A 55 3.25 -29.50 -1.97
CA ASN A 55 4.06 -28.32 -2.23
C ASN A 55 3.20 -27.15 -2.71
N LEU A 56 2.17 -27.40 -3.53
CA LEU A 56 1.24 -26.35 -3.96
C LEU A 56 0.51 -25.71 -2.77
N VAL A 57 0.05 -26.52 -1.81
CA VAL A 57 -0.61 -26.00 -0.60
C VAL A 57 0.34 -25.16 0.24
N ASP A 58 1.61 -25.54 0.35
CA ASP A 58 2.64 -24.78 1.07
C ASP A 58 2.94 -23.42 0.40
N TYR A 59 3.06 -23.41 -0.93
CA TYR A 59 3.19 -22.17 -1.70
C TYR A 59 1.98 -21.27 -1.55
N LEU A 60 0.76 -21.81 -1.68
CA LEU A 60 -0.46 -21.04 -1.50
C LEU A 60 -0.60 -20.48 -0.09
N ALA A 61 -0.19 -21.24 0.94
CA ALA A 61 -0.19 -20.75 2.31
C ALA A 61 0.75 -19.54 2.48
N THR A 62 1.95 -19.63 1.91
CA THR A 62 2.95 -18.55 1.91
C THR A 62 2.45 -17.32 1.16
N ASP A 63 1.94 -17.50 -0.07
CA ASP A 63 1.38 -16.40 -0.88
C ASP A 63 0.20 -15.71 -0.18
N VAL A 64 -0.64 -16.46 0.53
CA VAL A 64 -1.76 -15.91 1.31
C VAL A 64 -1.24 -15.09 2.50
N GLU A 65 -0.20 -15.54 3.19
CA GLU A 65 0.44 -14.80 4.28
C GLU A 65 1.04 -13.48 3.77
N ASP A 66 1.81 -13.54 2.68
CA ASP A 66 2.42 -12.37 2.04
C ASP A 66 1.37 -11.36 1.56
N ASN A 67 0.31 -11.83 0.90
CA ASN A 67 -0.80 -10.99 0.47
C ASN A 67 -1.52 -10.35 1.66
N THR A 68 -1.70 -11.10 2.75
CA THR A 68 -2.33 -10.57 3.98
C THR A 68 -1.48 -9.45 4.59
N ALA A 69 -0.16 -9.62 4.65
CA ALA A 69 0.77 -8.59 5.12
C ALA A 69 0.79 -7.35 4.21
N ALA A 70 0.75 -7.54 2.88
CA ALA A 70 0.67 -6.45 1.91
C ALA A 70 -0.63 -5.65 2.06
N ILE A 71 -1.77 -6.33 2.22
CA ILE A 71 -3.08 -5.69 2.43
C ILE A 71 -3.10 -4.88 3.73
N ALA A 72 -2.54 -5.41 4.83
CA ALA A 72 -2.43 -4.68 6.09
C ALA A 72 -1.62 -3.39 5.92
N THR A 73 -0.49 -3.47 5.22
CA THR A 73 0.36 -2.31 4.91
C THR A 73 -0.37 -1.27 4.04
N HIS A 74 -1.10 -1.73 3.02
CA HIS A 74 -1.88 -0.85 2.15
C HIS A 74 -3.01 -0.15 2.91
N THR A 75 -3.69 -0.85 3.81
CA THR A 75 -4.74 -0.27 4.67
C THR A 75 -4.19 0.88 5.51
N GLN A 76 -3.04 0.68 6.16
CA GLN A 76 -2.38 1.75 6.93
C GLN A 76 -1.99 2.95 6.05
N ARG A 77 -1.52 2.71 4.82
CA ARG A 77 -1.19 3.79 3.88
C ARG A 77 -2.43 4.56 3.45
N LEU A 78 -3.55 3.88 3.21
CA LEU A 78 -4.83 4.51 2.87
C LEU A 78 -5.35 5.39 4.01
N ASP A 79 -5.29 4.92 5.25
CA ASP A 79 -5.68 5.70 6.43
C ASP A 79 -4.82 6.97 6.57
N ASN A 80 -3.51 6.85 6.33
CA ASN A 80 -2.61 8.00 6.33
C ASN A 80 -2.92 8.97 5.18
N LEU A 81 -3.28 8.47 3.99
CA LEU A 81 -3.67 9.32 2.88
C LEU A 81 -4.98 10.06 3.15
N ASP A 82 -5.99 9.39 3.72
CA ASP A 82 -7.26 10.03 4.08
C ASP A 82 -7.03 11.16 5.10
N ASN A 83 -6.21 10.89 6.13
CA ASN A 83 -5.81 11.91 7.10
C ASN A 83 -5.09 13.09 6.44
N ARG A 84 -4.16 12.83 5.51
CA ARG A 84 -3.44 13.88 4.76
C ARG A 84 -4.38 14.69 3.87
N VAL A 85 -5.31 14.06 3.17
CA VAL A 85 -6.30 14.73 2.32
C VAL A 85 -7.23 15.60 3.16
N ASN A 86 -7.72 15.09 4.29
CA ASN A 86 -8.55 15.84 5.21
C ASN A 86 -7.83 17.05 5.79
N ASN A 87 -6.55 16.90 6.16
CA ASN A 87 -5.72 18.01 6.62
C ASN A 87 -5.45 19.02 5.51
N LEU A 88 -5.09 18.57 4.31
CA LEU A 88 -4.89 19.43 3.14
C LEU A 88 -6.13 20.29 2.87
N ASN A 89 -7.32 19.68 2.86
CA ASN A 89 -8.58 20.39 2.67
C ASN A 89 -8.81 21.47 3.75
N LYS A 90 -8.47 21.19 5.01
CA LYS A 90 -8.52 22.19 6.09
C LYS A 90 -7.53 23.32 5.87
N HIS A 91 -6.28 23.01 5.51
CA HIS A 91 -5.24 24.02 5.23
C HIS A 91 -5.61 24.90 4.03
N LEU A 92 -6.14 24.32 2.96
CA LEU A 92 -6.60 25.07 1.79
C LEU A 92 -7.74 26.02 2.16
N LYS A 93 -8.77 25.55 2.88
CA LYS A 93 -9.87 26.41 3.34
C LYS A 93 -9.36 27.56 4.20
N ARG A 94 -8.41 27.29 5.10
CA ARG A 94 -7.76 28.31 5.93
C ARG A 94 -6.97 29.31 5.11
N GLY A 95 -6.16 28.85 4.15
CA GLY A 95 -5.38 29.71 3.26
C GLY A 95 -6.26 30.65 2.44
N LEU A 96 -7.37 30.14 1.90
CA LEU A 96 -8.35 30.96 1.18
C LEU A 96 -9.04 31.98 2.10
N ALA A 97 -9.41 31.58 3.33
CA ALA A 97 -9.97 32.51 4.31
C ALA A 97 -8.95 33.62 4.67
N SER A 98 -7.68 33.25 4.89
CA SER A 98 -6.58 34.20 5.14
C SER A 98 -6.41 35.16 3.98
N GLN A 99 -6.43 34.67 2.74
CA GLN A 99 -6.28 35.51 1.57
C GLN A 99 -7.45 36.48 1.41
N ALA A 100 -8.69 36.03 1.66
CA ALA A 100 -9.85 36.91 1.70
C ALA A 100 -9.67 38.01 2.77
N ALA A 101 -9.11 37.67 3.95
CA ALA A 101 -8.83 38.64 4.99
C ALA A 101 -7.73 39.64 4.57
N LEU A 102 -6.61 39.18 4.00
CA LEU A 102 -5.50 40.02 3.53
C LEU A 102 -5.92 40.96 2.40
N ASN A 103 -6.80 40.51 1.51
CA ASN A 103 -7.38 41.33 0.45
C ASN A 103 -8.32 42.41 1.01
N GLY A 104 -8.98 42.14 2.13
CA GLY A 104 -9.79 43.11 2.86
C GLY A 104 -8.98 44.20 3.58
N LEU A 105 -7.65 44.08 3.66
CA LEU A 105 -6.80 45.12 4.26
C LEU A 105 -6.81 46.39 3.40
N PHE A 106 -7.35 47.46 3.97
CA PHE A 106 -7.45 48.77 3.34
C PHE A 106 -6.07 49.32 2.93
N GLN A 107 -6.07 50.12 1.88
CA GLN A 107 -4.87 50.80 1.40
C GLN A 107 -4.82 52.23 1.97
N PRO A 108 -3.62 52.74 2.31
CA PRO A 108 -3.42 54.15 2.69
C PRO A 108 -4.06 55.14 1.71
N TYR A 109 -4.97 55.99 2.20
CA TYR A 109 -5.51 57.11 1.41
C TYR A 109 -4.61 58.36 1.46
N ASN A 110 -3.92 58.60 2.58
CA ASN A 110 -3.12 59.82 2.80
C ASN A 110 -1.65 59.59 2.49
N VAL A 111 -1.02 60.54 1.77
CA VAL A 111 0.41 60.56 1.49
C VAL A 111 1.20 60.91 2.76
N GLY A 112 2.33 60.22 2.98
CA GLY A 112 3.24 60.51 4.09
C GLY A 112 2.77 60.01 5.47
N LYS A 113 1.69 59.21 5.55
CA LYS A 113 1.19 58.63 6.81
C LYS A 113 1.18 57.10 6.78
N LEU A 114 1.66 56.50 7.87
CA LEU A 114 1.51 55.07 8.12
C LEU A 114 0.04 54.76 8.43
N ASN A 115 -0.52 53.72 7.80
CA ASN A 115 -1.86 53.23 8.08
C ASN A 115 -1.79 51.83 8.65
N LEU A 116 -2.53 51.60 9.74
CA LEU A 116 -2.75 50.27 10.32
C LEU A 116 -4.14 49.80 9.93
N THR A 117 -4.23 48.58 9.42
CA THR A 117 -5.46 47.99 8.93
C THR A 117 -5.65 46.60 9.51
N ALA A 118 -6.90 46.25 9.76
CA ALA A 118 -7.29 44.93 10.20
C ALA A 118 -8.54 44.51 9.42
N ALA A 119 -8.61 43.24 9.06
CA ALA A 119 -9.69 42.68 8.28
C ALA A 119 -9.96 41.24 8.71
N VAL A 120 -11.20 40.78 8.52
CA VAL A 120 -11.60 39.40 8.80
C VAL A 120 -12.08 38.80 7.49
N GLY A 121 -11.61 37.60 7.19
CA GLY A 121 -11.96 36.86 5.97
C GLY A 121 -12.48 35.48 6.33
N GLY A 122 -13.36 34.95 5.49
CA GLY A 122 -13.96 33.63 5.68
C GLY A 122 -14.02 32.86 4.37
N TYR A 123 -13.81 31.55 4.46
CA TYR A 123 -14.04 30.64 3.34
C TYR A 123 -14.63 29.31 3.84
N LYS A 124 -15.83 28.98 3.36
CA LYS A 124 -16.64 27.86 3.85
C LYS A 124 -16.76 27.89 5.38
N SER A 125 -16.26 26.86 6.06
CA SER A 125 -16.32 26.72 7.52
C SER A 125 -15.08 27.23 8.27
N GLN A 126 -14.21 28.02 7.60
CA GLN A 126 -12.99 28.56 8.19
C GLN A 126 -13.00 30.09 8.17
N THR A 127 -12.47 30.69 9.23
CA THR A 127 -12.34 32.14 9.41
C THR A 127 -10.89 32.49 9.70
N ALA A 128 -10.46 33.63 9.18
CA ALA A 128 -9.13 34.19 9.35
C ALA A 128 -9.22 35.67 9.71
N VAL A 129 -8.26 36.14 10.50
CA VAL A 129 -8.10 37.55 10.85
C VAL A 129 -6.77 38.01 10.31
N ALA A 130 -6.79 39.09 9.54
CA ALA A 130 -5.63 39.75 8.98
C ALA A 130 -5.38 41.09 9.66
N VAL A 131 -4.11 41.42 9.84
CA VAL A 131 -3.63 42.73 10.22
C VAL A 131 -2.51 43.12 9.28
N GLY A 132 -2.44 44.39 8.90
CA GLY A 132 -1.41 44.86 8.00
C GLY A 132 -1.21 46.35 8.08
N THR A 133 -0.07 46.78 7.60
CA THR A 133 0.31 48.18 7.54
C THR A 133 0.54 48.59 6.09
N GLY A 134 0.27 49.86 5.80
CA GLY A 134 0.56 50.43 4.51
C GLY A 134 1.18 51.81 4.66
N TYR A 135 2.07 52.16 3.73
CA TYR A 135 2.68 53.47 3.64
C TYR A 135 2.60 53.96 2.20
N ARG A 136 2.14 55.20 2.03
CA ARG A 136 2.11 55.88 0.72
C ARG A 136 3.22 56.92 0.70
N TYR A 137 4.27 56.63 -0.06
CA TYR A 137 5.43 57.51 -0.19
C TYR A 137 5.03 58.80 -0.90
N ASN A 138 4.30 58.66 -2.01
CA ASN A 138 3.81 59.76 -2.85
C ASN A 138 2.42 59.39 -3.39
N GLU A 139 1.73 60.34 -4.03
CA GLU A 139 0.46 60.06 -4.72
C GLU A 139 0.61 58.89 -5.70
N ASN A 140 1.77 58.76 -6.34
CA ASN A 140 2.06 57.73 -7.33
C ASN A 140 2.61 56.39 -6.79
N ILE A 141 2.99 56.30 -5.51
CA ILE A 141 3.68 55.10 -4.98
C ILE A 141 3.15 54.74 -3.59
N ALA A 142 2.59 53.53 -3.47
CA ALA A 142 2.16 52.96 -2.20
C ALA A 142 2.72 51.55 -1.99
N ALA A 143 3.02 51.21 -0.75
CA ALA A 143 3.41 49.87 -0.35
C ALA A 143 2.51 49.40 0.81
N LYS A 144 2.18 48.10 0.82
CA LYS A 144 1.47 47.46 1.93
C LYS A 144 2.06 46.10 2.25
N THR A 145 1.96 45.74 3.52
CA THR A 145 2.31 44.41 4.02
C THR A 145 1.27 43.98 5.04
N GLY A 146 1.00 42.68 5.11
CA GLY A 146 0.00 42.14 6.01
C GLY A 146 0.29 40.70 6.40
N VAL A 147 -0.22 40.31 7.56
CA VAL A 147 -0.19 38.95 8.09
C VAL A 147 -1.59 38.54 8.51
N ALA A 148 -1.94 37.29 8.27
CA ALA A 148 -3.24 36.73 8.61
C ALA A 148 -3.08 35.44 9.41
N PHE A 149 -3.96 35.26 10.38
CA PHE A 149 -4.00 34.14 11.30
C PHE A 149 -5.36 33.46 11.21
N THR A 150 -5.36 32.13 11.21
CA THR A 150 -6.59 31.31 11.18
C THR A 150 -6.83 30.62 12.52
N ARG A 151 -8.11 30.30 12.81
CA ARG A 151 -8.50 29.41 13.93
C ARG A 151 -8.02 27.98 13.66
N GLY A 152 -6.74 27.74 13.96
CA GLY A 152 -6.04 26.51 13.62
C GLY A 152 -4.51 26.63 13.50
N GLY A 153 -3.94 27.81 13.82
CA GLY A 153 -2.50 27.99 13.93
C GLY A 153 -1.77 28.22 12.60
N SER A 154 -2.47 28.34 11.47
CA SER A 154 -1.84 28.69 10.19
C SER A 154 -1.75 30.21 10.06
N ALA A 155 -0.56 30.69 9.71
CA ALA A 155 -0.28 32.08 9.40
C ALA A 155 0.07 32.26 7.92
N THR A 156 -0.31 33.39 7.34
CA THR A 156 -0.02 33.74 5.93
C THR A 156 0.36 35.20 5.88
N TYR A 157 1.23 35.61 4.94
CA TYR A 157 1.66 36.99 4.79
C TYR A 157 1.53 37.45 3.34
N ASN A 158 1.36 38.75 3.13
CA ASN A 158 1.42 39.37 1.82
C ASN A 158 2.24 40.66 1.85
N VAL A 159 2.86 40.98 0.72
CA VAL A 159 3.52 42.26 0.47
C VAL A 159 3.13 42.70 -0.93
N GLY A 160 2.80 43.97 -1.10
CA GLY A 160 2.43 44.54 -2.39
C GLY A 160 2.90 45.98 -2.52
N VAL A 161 3.26 46.36 -3.74
CA VAL A 161 3.58 47.74 -4.12
C VAL A 161 2.66 48.14 -5.26
N ASN A 162 2.26 49.40 -5.27
CA ASN A 162 1.39 49.99 -6.27
C ASN A 162 2.05 51.24 -6.84
N PHE A 163 2.00 51.37 -8.16
CA PHE A 163 2.52 52.49 -8.93
C PHE A 163 1.39 53.07 -9.80
N GLU A 164 1.19 54.38 -9.76
CA GLU A 164 0.21 55.12 -10.56
C GLU A 164 0.97 56.11 -11.49
N TYR A 165 0.67 56.11 -12.80
CA TYR A 165 1.23 57.02 -13.82
C TYR A 165 0.10 57.75 -14.54
#